data_AF-A0A956SSZ7-F1
#
_entry.id   AF-A0A956SSZ7-F1
#
_cell.length_a   1.000
_cell.length_b   1.000
_cell.length_c   1.000
_cell.angle_alpha   90.00
_cell.angle_beta   90.00
_cell.angle_gamma   90.00
#
_symmetry.space_group_name_H-M   'P 1'
#
loop_
_entity.id
_entity.type
_entity.pdbx_description
1 polymer ?
#
loop_
_entity_poly.entity_id
_entity_poly.type
_entity_poly.pdbx_seq_one_letter_code
_entity_poly.pdbx_strand_id
1 'polypeptide(L)'
;MNKLCSHVMRSLLVGYTLIFLLFVSEVSSKVVEWGNLSVCLSCNILLKDVLITFSGNSMINGRNHCLTFDETSGIAVGPASTLLLKNIVIKGVKEGNIACLDHLSTISLKNVTYILDDDYTFSKGHFDVISNFNVIGDGFEFCYETPVESTIGECGQMILDSGVRFFYDPITAERTLLNLTHNTSKLLLNGSTLHSTSTGLQLLRGKLIVDKKSFLKSDAMSKSEGIMFGDGTSSFNNLNIVITPAATLELESGFLVQADA
;
A
#
# COMPACT_ATOMS: atom_id res chain seq x y z
N MET A 1 8.01 -34.07 32.13
CA MET A 1 6.75 -33.51 32.67
C MET A 1 7.05 -32.14 33.27
N ASN A 2 7.01 -31.08 32.47
CA ASN A 2 6.94 -29.70 32.95
C ASN A 2 5.71 -29.09 32.27
N LYS A 3 4.61 -29.01 33.02
CA LYS A 3 3.42 -28.24 32.65
C LYS A 3 3.82 -26.77 32.73
N LEU A 4 4.00 -26.10 31.59
CA LEU A 4 3.95 -24.65 31.51
C LEU A 4 2.56 -24.26 31.05
N CYS A 5 1.87 -23.59 31.96
CA CYS A 5 0.57 -22.99 31.83
C CYS A 5 0.62 -21.82 30.83
N SER A 6 -0.43 -21.63 30.03
CA SER A 6 -0.68 -20.37 29.32
C SER A 6 -2.23 -20.21 29.19
N HIS A 7 -2.82 -18.99 29.09
CA HIS A 7 -4.27 -18.55 29.15
C HIS A 7 -5.06 -18.01 27.88
N VAL A 8 -6.24 -18.55 27.54
CA VAL A 8 -7.04 -18.20 26.33
C VAL A 8 -7.47 -16.72 26.20
N MET A 9 -7.54 -16.19 24.96
CA MET A 9 -8.09 -14.88 24.57
C MET A 9 -9.63 -14.85 24.65
N ARG A 10 -10.21 -13.93 25.43
CA ARG A 10 -11.65 -13.63 25.37
C ARG A 10 -11.87 -12.13 25.15
N SER A 11 -12.64 -11.78 24.13
CA SER A 11 -13.18 -10.44 23.95
C SER A 11 -14.36 -10.23 24.90
N LEU A 12 -14.45 -9.05 25.49
CA LEU A 12 -15.66 -8.59 26.19
C LEU A 12 -16.19 -7.38 25.42
N LEU A 13 -17.39 -7.50 24.86
CA LEU A 13 -18.12 -6.35 24.30
C LEU A 13 -18.74 -5.58 25.47
N VAL A 14 -18.33 -4.33 25.68
CA VAL A 14 -19.03 -3.40 26.59
C VAL A 14 -19.25 -2.10 25.84
N GLY A 15 -20.43 -1.95 25.25
CA GLY A 15 -20.67 -0.92 24.25
C GLY A 15 -19.77 -1.11 23.01
N TYR A 16 -19.87 -0.23 22.02
CA TYR A 16 -19.14 -0.31 20.74
C TYR A 16 -17.60 -0.16 20.87
N THR A 17 -17.02 -0.40 22.04
CA THR A 17 -15.59 -0.25 22.32
C THR A 17 -15.01 -1.58 22.78
N LEU A 18 -14.03 -2.10 22.04
CA LEU A 18 -13.26 -3.28 22.41
C LEU A 18 -12.09 -2.86 23.31
N ILE A 19 -12.01 -3.40 24.52
CA ILE A 19 -10.87 -3.24 25.44
C ILE A 19 -10.07 -4.55 25.41
N PHE A 20 -8.80 -4.51 25.03
CA PHE A 20 -7.89 -5.66 25.11
C PHE A 20 -7.24 -5.72 26.50
N LEU A 21 -7.45 -6.81 27.23
CA LEU A 21 -6.66 -7.19 28.41
C LEU A 21 -5.84 -8.44 28.04
N LEU A 22 -4.51 -8.36 28.20
CA LEU A 22 -3.52 -9.35 27.79
C LEU A 22 -3.26 -10.40 28.89
N PHE A 23 -3.55 -11.68 28.64
CA PHE A 23 -2.90 -12.87 29.23
C PHE A 23 -3.10 -14.05 28.24
N VAL A 24 -2.05 -14.81 27.84
CA VAL A 24 -2.08 -15.76 26.69
C VAL A 24 -1.79 -17.22 27.05
N SER A 25 -2.51 -18.16 26.37
CA SER A 25 -2.58 -19.65 26.26
C SER A 25 -2.69 -19.94 24.81
N GLU A 26 -1.96 -20.96 24.38
CA GLU A 26 -2.09 -21.66 23.11
C GLU A 26 -3.52 -21.62 22.51
N VAL A 27 -3.65 -20.88 21.41
CA VAL A 27 -4.76 -20.99 20.46
C VAL A 27 -4.26 -21.90 19.33
N SER A 28 -4.99 -22.99 19.10
CA SER A 28 -4.63 -24.08 18.17
C SER A 28 -4.75 -23.70 16.67
N SER A 29 -5.13 -22.47 16.34
CA SER A 29 -5.08 -21.96 14.96
C SER A 29 -4.27 -20.67 14.93
N LYS A 30 -3.18 -20.66 14.15
CA LYS A 30 -2.37 -19.46 13.85
C LYS A 30 -3.13 -18.40 13.02
N VAL A 31 -4.39 -18.67 12.69
CA VAL A 31 -5.28 -17.79 11.94
C VAL A 31 -6.45 -17.40 12.82
N VAL A 32 -6.73 -16.10 12.89
CA VAL A 32 -7.86 -15.50 13.60
C VAL A 32 -8.73 -14.74 12.60
N GLU A 33 -10.05 -14.97 12.59
CA GLU A 33 -10.97 -14.26 11.70
C GLU A 33 -11.77 -13.19 12.44
N TRP A 34 -11.75 -11.95 11.95
CA TRP A 34 -12.49 -10.81 12.49
C TRP A 34 -13.40 -10.19 11.43
N GLY A 35 -14.71 -10.24 11.65
CA GLY A 35 -15.70 -9.71 10.71
C GLY A 35 -16.39 -8.44 11.21
N ASN A 36 -16.58 -7.45 10.33
CA ASN A 36 -17.34 -6.22 10.60
C ASN A 36 -16.91 -5.49 11.88
N LEU A 37 -15.60 -5.36 12.10
CA LEU A 37 -15.04 -4.91 13.36
C LEU A 37 -14.30 -3.57 13.22
N SER A 38 -14.48 -2.69 14.21
CA SER A 38 -13.67 -1.49 14.38
C SER A 38 -12.72 -1.65 15.57
N VAL A 39 -11.42 -1.79 15.28
CA VAL A 39 -10.35 -1.87 16.28
C VAL A 39 -9.70 -0.50 16.45
N CYS A 40 -9.51 -0.07 17.69
CA CYS A 40 -8.74 1.13 18.02
C CYS A 40 -7.53 0.76 18.86
N LEU A 41 -6.33 1.12 18.40
CA LEU A 41 -5.13 0.92 19.19
C LEU A 41 -5.07 1.98 20.30
N SER A 42 -4.68 1.55 21.50
CA SER A 42 -4.43 2.44 22.66
C SER A 42 -2.95 2.46 23.07
N CYS A 43 -2.13 1.68 22.38
CA CYS A 43 -0.69 1.60 22.53
C CYS A 43 -0.10 0.99 21.25
N ASN A 44 1.23 0.98 21.16
CA ASN A 44 1.92 0.23 20.12
C ASN A 44 1.70 -1.27 20.34
N ILE A 45 1.43 -2.01 19.27
CA ILE A 45 1.19 -3.46 19.30
C ILE A 45 2.25 -4.16 18.47
N LEU A 46 2.78 -5.26 19.00
CA LEU A 46 3.59 -6.23 18.28
C LEU A 46 2.73 -7.50 18.10
N LEU A 47 2.45 -7.86 16.85
CA LEU A 47 1.87 -9.16 16.52
C LEU A 47 3.00 -10.19 16.47
N LYS A 48 2.72 -11.37 17.02
CA LYS A 48 3.63 -12.51 16.98
C LYS A 48 2.88 -13.77 16.67
N ASP A 49 3.40 -14.56 15.72
CA ASP A 49 2.87 -15.89 15.38
C ASP A 49 1.36 -15.90 15.09
N VAL A 50 0.84 -14.84 14.47
CA VAL A 50 -0.60 -14.68 14.20
C VAL A 50 -0.87 -14.04 12.85
N LEU A 51 -1.72 -14.68 12.06
CA LEU A 51 -2.36 -14.11 10.89
C LEU A 51 -3.79 -13.71 11.25
N ILE A 52 -4.15 -12.44 11.05
CA ILE A 52 -5.50 -11.95 11.31
C ILE A 52 -6.21 -11.71 9.97
N THR A 53 -7.26 -12.46 9.68
CA THR A 53 -8.10 -12.27 8.50
C THR A 53 -9.30 -11.39 8.84
N PHE A 54 -9.39 -10.24 8.20
CA PHE A 54 -10.53 -9.33 8.29
C PHE A 54 -11.59 -9.66 7.24
N SER A 55 -12.84 -9.80 7.63
CA SER A 55 -13.98 -10.02 6.73
C SER A 55 -15.04 -8.91 6.84
N GLY A 56 -15.87 -8.78 5.82
CA GLY A 56 -16.88 -7.72 5.74
C GLY A 56 -16.25 -6.34 5.75
N ASN A 57 -16.86 -5.39 6.46
CA ASN A 57 -16.38 -4.01 6.55
C ASN A 57 -15.70 -3.75 7.88
N SER A 58 -14.37 -3.79 7.89
CA SER A 58 -13.56 -3.65 9.10
C SER A 58 -12.64 -2.43 9.06
N MET A 59 -12.17 -2.02 10.24
CA MET A 59 -11.25 -0.90 10.40
C MET A 59 -10.23 -1.17 11.50
N ILE A 60 -8.98 -0.76 11.28
CA ILE A 60 -7.99 -0.54 12.32
C ILE A 60 -7.68 0.96 12.37
N ASN A 61 -8.03 1.61 13.47
CA ASN A 61 -7.61 2.96 13.79
C ASN A 61 -6.40 2.90 14.74
N GLY A 62 -5.22 3.20 14.21
CA GLY A 62 -3.98 3.21 14.98
C GLY A 62 -3.93 4.30 16.04
N ARG A 63 -4.71 5.38 15.93
CA ARG A 63 -4.60 6.57 16.81
C ARG A 63 -3.14 7.06 16.95
N ASN A 64 -2.39 7.00 15.85
CA ASN A 64 -0.96 7.31 15.72
C ASN A 64 -0.01 6.32 16.45
N HIS A 65 -0.50 5.16 16.86
CA HIS A 65 0.33 4.06 17.36
C HIS A 65 0.89 3.20 16.23
N CYS A 66 1.90 2.40 16.58
CA CYS A 66 2.52 1.43 15.70
C CYS A 66 1.87 0.04 15.81
N LEU A 67 1.66 -0.62 14.68
CA LEU A 67 1.45 -2.06 14.58
C LEU A 67 2.71 -2.66 13.97
N THR A 68 3.37 -3.57 14.66
CA THR A 68 4.59 -4.22 14.18
C THR A 68 4.32 -5.69 13.95
N PHE A 69 4.69 -6.19 12.77
CA PHE A 69 4.71 -7.63 12.49
C PHE A 69 6.09 -8.20 12.87
N ASP A 70 6.08 -9.42 13.37
CA ASP A 70 7.25 -10.29 13.34
C ASP A 70 7.30 -11.12 12.05
N GLU A 71 8.25 -12.05 11.99
CA GLU A 71 8.50 -12.92 10.84
C GLU A 71 7.31 -13.80 10.41
N THR A 72 6.34 -14.04 11.30
CA THR A 72 5.26 -15.02 11.10
C THR A 72 3.86 -14.41 11.24
N SER A 73 3.77 -13.09 11.38
CA SER A 73 2.51 -12.38 11.54
C SER A 73 2.15 -11.51 10.35
N GLY A 74 0.85 -11.27 10.22
CA GLY A 74 0.31 -10.46 9.15
C GLY A 74 -1.17 -10.22 9.30
N ILE A 75 -1.71 -9.47 8.35
CA ILE A 75 -3.13 -9.23 8.18
C ILE A 75 -3.55 -9.62 6.76
N ALA A 76 -4.68 -10.30 6.67
CA ALA A 76 -5.33 -10.62 5.41
C ALA A 76 -6.69 -9.93 5.34
N VAL A 77 -7.11 -9.51 4.15
CA VAL A 77 -8.47 -9.06 3.85
C VAL A 77 -9.17 -10.18 3.11
N GLY A 78 -10.19 -10.76 3.74
CA GLY A 78 -10.96 -11.87 3.22
C GLY A 78 -11.74 -11.50 1.95
N PRO A 79 -12.26 -12.50 1.20
CA PRO A 79 -12.91 -12.27 -0.08
C PRO A 79 -13.99 -11.19 -0.06
N ALA A 80 -14.04 -10.35 -1.09
CA ALA A 80 -14.98 -9.23 -1.24
C ALA A 80 -15.16 -8.38 0.04
N SER A 81 -14.10 -8.24 0.84
CA SER A 81 -14.12 -7.51 2.10
C SER A 81 -13.30 -6.22 2.02
N THR A 82 -13.51 -5.33 2.96
CA THR A 82 -12.81 -4.04 3.03
C THR A 82 -12.18 -3.85 4.40
N LEU A 83 -10.92 -3.43 4.40
CA LEU A 83 -10.20 -3.03 5.60
C LEU A 83 -9.75 -1.58 5.48
N LEU A 84 -10.27 -0.71 6.35
CA LEU A 84 -9.76 0.65 6.51
C LEU A 84 -8.60 0.65 7.52
N LEU A 85 -7.40 0.97 7.06
CA LEU A 85 -6.26 1.31 7.90
C LEU A 85 -6.19 2.83 8.06
N LYS A 86 -6.22 3.32 9.30
CA LYS A 86 -6.25 4.76 9.57
C LYS A 86 -5.35 5.19 10.72
N ASN A 87 -4.62 6.30 10.51
CA ASN A 87 -3.77 6.95 11.52
C ASN A 87 -2.84 5.93 12.19
N ILE A 88 -2.06 5.19 11.40
CA ILE A 88 -1.28 4.05 11.87
C ILE A 88 0.07 3.98 11.16
N VAL A 89 1.10 3.59 11.91
CA VAL A 89 2.38 3.19 11.35
C VAL A 89 2.47 1.66 11.42
N ILE A 90 2.69 1.01 10.28
CA ILE A 90 2.86 -0.44 10.21
C ILE A 90 4.32 -0.75 9.89
N LYS A 91 4.94 -1.59 10.72
CA LYS A 91 6.34 -1.99 10.63
C LYS A 91 6.47 -3.47 10.35
N GLY A 92 7.58 -3.89 9.76
CA GLY A 92 7.78 -5.27 9.35
C GLY A 92 6.99 -5.61 8.09
N VAL A 93 6.68 -4.63 7.24
CA VAL A 93 5.94 -4.89 5.98
C VAL A 93 6.89 -5.58 5.00
N LYS A 94 6.50 -6.75 4.50
CA LYS A 94 7.28 -7.54 3.54
C LYS A 94 6.44 -8.65 2.94
N GLU A 95 6.91 -9.21 1.82
CA GLU A 95 6.27 -10.28 1.08
C GLU A 95 4.79 -9.95 0.82
N GLY A 96 3.86 -10.67 1.45
CA GLY A 96 2.42 -10.41 1.40
C GLY A 96 1.78 -10.38 2.78
N ASN A 97 2.51 -9.95 3.82
CA ASN A 97 1.98 -9.97 5.19
C ASN A 97 0.91 -8.90 5.47
N ILE A 98 0.68 -8.01 4.51
CA ILE A 98 -0.57 -7.27 4.35
C ILE A 98 -1.12 -7.64 2.97
N ALA A 99 -2.18 -8.44 2.90
CA ALA A 99 -2.67 -8.95 1.62
C ALA A 99 -4.19 -9.04 1.53
N CYS A 100 -4.70 -8.98 0.31
CA CYS A 100 -6.06 -9.38 -0.03
C CYS A 100 -6.09 -10.87 -0.41
N LEU A 101 -7.14 -11.58 -0.04
CA LEU A 101 -7.29 -13.00 -0.39
C LEU A 101 -7.88 -13.20 -1.80
N ASP A 102 -8.57 -12.18 -2.34
CA ASP A 102 -9.11 -12.15 -3.71
C ASP A 102 -8.95 -10.77 -4.38
N HIS A 103 -9.42 -10.65 -5.63
CA HIS A 103 -9.38 -9.43 -6.42
C HIS A 103 -10.52 -8.43 -6.12
N LEU A 104 -11.54 -8.84 -5.36
CA LEU A 104 -12.68 -7.99 -4.99
C LEU A 104 -12.45 -7.24 -3.67
N SER A 105 -11.39 -7.59 -2.94
CA SER A 105 -11.07 -7.02 -1.64
C SER A 105 -10.34 -5.69 -1.74
N THR A 106 -10.58 -4.83 -0.75
CA THR A 106 -10.06 -3.46 -0.71
C THR A 106 -9.29 -3.19 0.58
N ILE A 107 -8.11 -2.59 0.45
CA ILE A 107 -7.41 -1.93 1.57
C ILE A 107 -7.53 -0.42 1.40
N SER A 108 -8.30 0.22 2.27
CA SER A 108 -8.42 1.68 2.26
C SER A 108 -7.40 2.31 3.22
N LEU A 109 -6.65 3.30 2.76
CA LEU A 109 -5.49 3.87 3.44
C LEU A 109 -5.74 5.35 3.77
N LYS A 110 -5.76 5.69 5.06
CA LYS A 110 -5.95 7.08 5.53
C LYS A 110 -4.95 7.46 6.62
N ASN A 111 -3.91 8.21 6.26
CA ASN A 111 -2.79 8.55 7.16
C ASN A 111 -2.10 7.28 7.64
N VAL A 112 -1.60 6.51 6.69
CA VAL A 112 -0.90 5.24 6.90
C VAL A 112 0.56 5.40 6.53
N THR A 113 1.44 4.80 7.31
CA THR A 113 2.86 4.63 6.93
C THR A 113 3.19 3.15 6.95
N TYR A 114 3.69 2.63 5.84
CA TYR A 114 4.35 1.34 5.79
C TYR A 114 5.86 1.55 5.94
N ILE A 115 6.46 0.79 6.85
CA ILE A 115 7.91 0.65 6.99
C ILE A 115 8.23 -0.77 6.54
N LEU A 116 8.86 -0.85 5.36
CA LEU A 116 9.29 -2.09 4.74
C LEU A 116 10.52 -2.61 5.47
N ASP A 117 10.52 -3.90 5.77
CA ASP A 117 11.67 -4.63 6.33
C ASP A 117 12.31 -5.58 5.29
N ASP A 118 11.64 -5.78 4.15
CA ASP A 118 12.11 -6.50 2.96
C ASP A 118 11.22 -6.07 1.77
N ASP A 119 11.46 -6.66 0.59
CA ASP A 119 10.61 -6.46 -0.58
C ASP A 119 9.15 -6.89 -0.30
N TYR A 120 8.19 -6.09 -0.77
CA TYR A 120 6.76 -6.27 -0.55
C TYR A 120 6.01 -6.36 -1.88
N THR A 121 5.13 -7.37 -2.02
CA THR A 121 4.32 -7.62 -3.21
C THR A 121 2.83 -7.52 -2.89
N PHE A 122 2.15 -6.64 -3.61
CA PHE A 122 0.70 -6.51 -3.60
C PHE A 122 0.08 -7.16 -4.85
N SER A 123 -0.26 -8.44 -4.74
CA SER A 123 -0.66 -9.30 -5.88
C SER A 123 -2.18 -9.49 -6.07
N LYS A 124 -2.99 -9.07 -5.09
CA LYS A 124 -4.44 -9.26 -5.09
C LYS A 124 -5.17 -8.07 -4.52
N GLY A 125 -6.43 -7.93 -4.92
CA GLY A 125 -7.30 -6.83 -4.52
C GLY A 125 -6.82 -5.49 -5.06
N HIS A 126 -7.30 -4.41 -4.46
CA HIS A 126 -6.83 -3.06 -4.74
C HIS A 126 -6.68 -2.28 -3.43
N PHE A 127 -5.97 -1.16 -3.50
CA PHE A 127 -5.94 -0.19 -2.42
C PHE A 127 -6.50 1.16 -2.84
N ASP A 128 -7.07 1.87 -1.87
CA ASP A 128 -7.57 3.23 -2.04
C ASP A 128 -6.82 4.18 -1.11
N VAL A 129 -6.06 5.10 -1.68
CA VAL A 129 -5.38 6.16 -0.93
C VAL A 129 -6.33 7.34 -0.72
N ILE A 130 -6.97 7.38 0.46
CA ILE A 130 -7.94 8.42 0.85
C ILE A 130 -7.24 9.71 1.30
N SER A 131 -6.06 9.59 1.91
CA SER A 131 -5.27 10.73 2.38
C SER A 131 -3.78 10.40 2.24
N ASN A 132 -2.96 10.56 3.27
CA ASN A 132 -1.54 10.22 3.16
C ASN A 132 -1.31 8.71 3.26
N PHE A 133 -0.59 8.17 2.29
CA PHE A 133 0.02 6.84 2.34
C PHE A 133 1.51 6.98 2.09
N ASN A 134 2.32 6.73 3.13
CA ASN A 134 3.78 6.81 3.04
C ASN A 134 4.40 5.41 3.04
N VAL A 135 5.35 5.17 2.14
CA VAL A 135 6.12 3.94 2.06
C VAL A 135 7.58 4.30 2.32
N ILE A 136 8.16 3.72 3.37
CA ILE A 136 9.55 3.89 3.78
C ILE A 136 10.23 2.52 3.69
N GLY A 137 11.40 2.45 3.08
CA GLY A 137 12.13 1.19 2.90
C GLY A 137 13.31 1.38 1.96
N ASP A 138 14.38 2.03 2.42
CA ASP A 138 15.57 2.29 1.62
C ASP A 138 16.16 0.97 1.09
N GLY A 139 16.26 0.85 -0.23
CA GLY A 139 16.75 -0.36 -0.90
C GLY A 139 15.70 -1.44 -1.10
N PHE A 140 14.46 -1.28 -0.61
CA PHE A 140 13.39 -2.27 -0.76
C PHE A 140 12.39 -1.91 -1.86
N GLU A 141 11.72 -2.94 -2.35
CA GLU A 141 10.74 -2.86 -3.42
C GLU A 141 9.30 -2.88 -2.87
N PHE A 142 8.44 -2.06 -3.48
CA PHE A 142 7.00 -2.26 -3.46
C PHE A 142 6.59 -2.70 -4.86
N CYS A 143 6.22 -3.96 -5.03
CA CYS A 143 5.77 -4.55 -6.27
C CYS A 143 4.24 -4.54 -6.36
N TYR A 144 3.71 -3.77 -7.29
CA TYR A 144 2.30 -3.72 -7.65
C TYR A 144 2.01 -4.75 -8.74
N GLU A 145 1.51 -5.93 -8.35
CA GLU A 145 1.28 -7.07 -9.26
C GLU A 145 -0.21 -7.37 -9.50
N THR A 146 -1.11 -6.70 -8.79
CA THR A 146 -2.55 -6.98 -8.89
C THR A 146 -3.12 -6.63 -10.28
N PRO A 147 -4.07 -7.43 -10.80
CA PRO A 147 -4.78 -7.16 -12.06
C PRO A 147 -5.92 -6.13 -11.91
N VAL A 148 -6.08 -5.53 -10.73
CA VAL A 148 -7.21 -4.65 -10.39
C VAL A 148 -6.73 -3.21 -10.22
N GLU A 149 -7.57 -2.24 -10.52
CA GLU A 149 -7.24 -0.82 -10.36
C GLU A 149 -7.20 -0.41 -8.88
N SER A 150 -6.11 0.23 -8.46
CA SER A 150 -5.97 0.95 -7.20
C SER A 150 -6.02 2.46 -7.44
N THR A 151 -6.53 3.19 -6.47
CA THR A 151 -6.81 4.63 -6.64
C THR A 151 -6.03 5.51 -5.68
N ILE A 152 -5.59 6.66 -6.17
CA ILE A 152 -5.19 7.81 -5.37
C ILE A 152 -6.31 8.84 -5.45
N GLY A 153 -7.11 8.91 -4.38
CA GLY A 153 -8.32 9.70 -4.28
C GLY A 153 -8.09 11.21 -4.38
N GLU A 154 -9.17 11.99 -4.45
CA GLU A 154 -9.14 13.44 -4.35
C GLU A 154 -8.43 13.89 -3.06
N CYS A 155 -7.42 14.75 -3.20
CA CYS A 155 -6.51 15.17 -2.11
C CYS A 155 -5.71 14.03 -1.45
N GLY A 156 -5.80 12.80 -1.95
CA GLY A 156 -4.98 11.67 -1.56
C GLY A 156 -3.54 11.83 -2.05
N GLN A 157 -2.60 11.28 -1.29
CA GLN A 157 -1.18 11.37 -1.61
C GLN A 157 -0.48 10.05 -1.26
N MET A 158 0.06 9.40 -2.28
CA MET A 158 1.03 8.31 -2.12
C MET A 158 2.45 8.89 -2.14
N ILE A 159 3.24 8.54 -1.14
CA ILE A 159 4.60 9.04 -0.92
C ILE A 159 5.53 7.85 -0.92
N LEU A 160 6.49 7.87 -1.84
CA LEU A 160 7.57 6.91 -1.90
C LEU A 160 8.81 7.59 -1.34
N ASP A 161 9.27 7.16 -0.16
CA ASP A 161 10.40 7.77 0.52
C ASP A 161 11.74 7.33 -0.09
N SER A 162 12.83 7.94 0.39
CA SER A 162 14.18 7.78 -0.12
C SER A 162 14.56 6.30 -0.26
N GLY A 163 15.03 5.94 -1.45
CA GLY A 163 15.54 4.60 -1.75
C GLY A 163 14.47 3.53 -2.03
N VAL A 164 13.19 3.83 -1.83
CA VAL A 164 12.11 2.90 -2.20
C VAL A 164 12.04 2.76 -3.72
N ARG A 165 11.88 1.54 -4.20
CA ARG A 165 11.62 1.22 -5.61
C ARG A 165 10.18 0.74 -5.76
N PHE A 166 9.32 1.55 -6.39
CA PHE A 166 7.97 1.12 -6.71
C PHE A 166 7.94 0.51 -8.10
N PHE A 167 7.53 -0.76 -8.18
CA PHE A 167 7.38 -1.50 -9.43
C PHE A 167 5.91 -1.54 -9.83
N TYR A 168 5.61 -1.03 -11.01
CA TYR A 168 4.36 -1.30 -11.70
C TYR A 168 4.57 -2.54 -12.58
N ASP A 169 4.11 -3.70 -12.08
CA ASP A 169 4.25 -5.00 -12.75
C ASP A 169 2.96 -5.84 -12.64
N PRO A 170 1.81 -5.30 -13.05
CA PRO A 170 0.58 -6.07 -12.96
C PRO A 170 0.68 -7.33 -13.81
N ILE A 171 0.05 -8.41 -13.36
CA ILE A 171 -0.02 -9.69 -14.11
C ILE A 171 -0.88 -9.61 -15.39
N THR A 172 -1.25 -8.42 -15.84
CA THR A 172 -2.05 -8.13 -17.03
C THR A 172 -1.32 -7.13 -17.92
N ALA A 173 -1.82 -6.94 -19.14
CA ALA A 173 -1.30 -5.91 -20.04
C ALA A 173 -1.88 -4.50 -19.76
N GLU A 174 -2.58 -4.31 -18.65
CA GLU A 174 -3.22 -3.04 -18.31
C GLU A 174 -2.20 -2.02 -17.81
N ARG A 175 -2.30 -0.79 -18.30
CA ARG A 175 -1.31 0.27 -18.07
C ARG A 175 -1.76 1.33 -17.07
N THR A 176 -3.04 1.33 -16.72
CA THR A 176 -3.69 2.40 -15.96
C THR A 176 -4.21 1.90 -14.60
N LEU A 177 -3.70 0.79 -14.07
CA LEU A 177 -4.20 0.20 -12.82
C LEU A 177 -3.78 0.99 -11.57
N LEU A 178 -2.88 1.96 -11.68
CA LEU A 178 -2.63 2.95 -10.63
C LEU A 178 -3.20 4.30 -11.06
N ASN A 179 -4.40 4.63 -10.58
CA ASN A 179 -5.18 5.74 -11.11
C ASN A 179 -5.22 6.94 -10.16
N LEU A 180 -4.85 8.13 -10.64
CA LEU A 180 -5.02 9.40 -9.93
C LEU A 180 -6.39 9.98 -10.30
N THR A 181 -7.36 9.84 -9.39
CA THR A 181 -8.78 10.06 -9.72
C THR A 181 -9.17 11.54 -9.83
N HIS A 182 -8.30 12.47 -9.40
CA HIS A 182 -8.55 13.90 -9.42
C HIS A 182 -7.28 14.72 -9.67
N ASN A 183 -7.42 16.00 -10.06
CA ASN A 183 -6.27 16.89 -10.29
C ASN A 183 -5.50 17.27 -9.00
N THR A 184 -6.07 16.99 -7.83
CA THR A 184 -5.46 17.17 -6.51
C THR A 184 -4.82 15.89 -5.96
N SER A 185 -5.06 14.73 -6.61
CA SER A 185 -4.38 13.47 -6.30
C SER A 185 -2.89 13.59 -6.57
N LYS A 186 -2.05 12.96 -5.73
CA LYS A 186 -0.60 13.10 -5.81
C LYS A 186 0.12 11.75 -5.67
N LEU A 187 1.07 11.51 -6.57
CA LEU A 187 2.14 10.56 -6.41
C LEU A 187 3.44 11.34 -6.18
N LEU A 188 4.13 11.13 -5.05
CA LEU A 188 5.34 11.86 -4.68
C LEU A 188 6.54 10.91 -4.65
N LEU A 189 7.58 11.24 -5.42
CA LEU A 189 8.88 10.58 -5.39
C LEU A 189 9.86 11.40 -4.55
N ASN A 190 10.24 10.92 -3.36
CA ASN A 190 11.13 11.64 -2.43
C ASN A 190 12.52 11.00 -2.38
N GLY A 191 13.23 11.04 -3.50
CA GLY A 191 14.48 10.30 -3.66
C GLY A 191 14.25 8.82 -3.95
N SER A 192 13.17 8.50 -4.64
CA SER A 192 12.70 7.13 -4.91
C SER A 192 12.72 6.81 -6.41
N THR A 193 12.49 5.55 -6.75
CA THR A 193 12.40 5.08 -8.14
C THR A 193 10.99 4.64 -8.48
N LEU A 194 10.45 5.13 -9.59
CA LEU A 194 9.25 4.61 -10.24
C LEU A 194 9.68 3.73 -11.42
N HIS A 195 9.48 2.42 -11.30
CA HIS A 195 9.86 1.43 -12.30
C HIS A 195 8.61 0.83 -12.94
N SER A 196 8.49 0.93 -14.26
CA SER A 196 7.52 0.17 -15.07
C SER A 196 8.19 -1.01 -15.77
N THR A 197 7.60 -2.20 -15.67
CA THR A 197 8.06 -3.35 -16.48
C THR A 197 7.64 -3.19 -17.94
N SER A 198 7.81 -4.25 -18.75
CA SER A 198 7.42 -4.26 -20.17
C SER A 198 5.92 -4.05 -20.41
N THR A 199 5.09 -4.16 -19.37
CA THR A 199 3.65 -3.81 -19.45
C THR A 199 3.46 -2.33 -19.79
N GLY A 200 4.32 -1.46 -19.28
CA GLY A 200 4.17 -0.01 -19.38
C GLY A 200 3.21 0.56 -18.35
N LEU A 201 3.55 1.75 -17.87
CA LEU A 201 2.73 2.52 -16.92
C LEU A 201 2.19 3.75 -17.62
N GLN A 202 0.90 4.01 -17.50
CA GLN A 202 0.27 5.24 -17.95
C GLN A 202 -0.39 5.93 -16.77
N LEU A 203 0.13 7.12 -16.44
CA LEU A 203 -0.43 7.98 -15.40
C LEU A 203 -1.25 9.09 -16.05
N LEU A 204 -2.51 9.16 -15.65
CA LEU A 204 -3.47 10.16 -16.09
C LEU A 204 -3.80 11.09 -14.94
N ARG A 205 -4.05 12.37 -15.25
CA ARG A 205 -4.55 13.39 -14.31
C ARG A 205 -3.63 13.56 -13.10
N GLY A 206 -4.09 14.28 -12.06
CA GLY A 206 -3.36 14.43 -10.81
C GLY A 206 -1.97 15.06 -10.95
N LYS A 207 -1.10 14.76 -9.98
CA LYS A 207 0.26 15.30 -9.90
C LYS A 207 1.29 14.23 -9.65
N LEU A 208 2.36 14.21 -10.44
CA LEU A 208 3.62 13.59 -10.07
C LEU A 208 4.51 14.67 -9.46
N ILE A 209 4.81 14.55 -8.18
CA ILE A 209 5.68 15.47 -7.46
C ILE A 209 7.05 14.82 -7.29
N VAL A 210 8.10 15.52 -7.73
CA VAL A 210 9.48 15.07 -7.58
C VAL A 210 10.17 15.92 -6.53
N ASP A 211 10.67 15.25 -5.51
CA ASP A 211 11.55 15.78 -4.49
C ASP A 211 12.87 15.00 -4.48
N LYS A 212 13.95 15.67 -4.07
CA LYS A 212 15.33 15.16 -4.14
C LYS A 212 15.68 14.58 -5.51
N LYS A 213 16.69 13.73 -5.58
CA LYS A 213 17.08 13.00 -6.79
C LYS A 213 16.26 11.71 -6.91
N SER A 214 15.29 11.70 -7.81
CA SER A 214 14.41 10.56 -8.06
C SER A 214 14.57 10.03 -9.48
N PHE A 215 14.10 8.80 -9.71
CA PHE A 215 14.37 8.06 -10.94
C PHE A 215 13.10 7.52 -11.58
N LEU A 216 13.08 7.52 -12.90
CA LEU A 216 12.17 6.72 -13.71
C LEU A 216 12.97 5.59 -14.35
N LYS A 217 12.39 4.39 -14.32
CA LYS A 217 12.96 3.21 -14.98
C LYS A 217 11.88 2.49 -15.76
N SER A 218 12.22 2.05 -16.95
CA SER A 218 11.30 1.31 -17.82
C SER A 218 12.03 0.15 -18.48
N ASP A 219 11.42 -1.04 -18.47
CA ASP A 219 11.92 -2.22 -19.20
C ASP A 219 11.39 -2.29 -20.65
N ALA A 220 10.57 -1.32 -21.03
CA ALA A 220 10.04 -1.15 -22.37
C ALA A 220 11.10 -1.24 -23.48
N MET A 221 10.77 -1.99 -24.53
CA MET A 221 11.58 -2.09 -25.76
C MET A 221 11.08 -1.14 -26.85
N SER A 222 9.93 -0.50 -26.63
CA SER A 222 9.29 0.45 -27.54
C SER A 222 8.61 1.59 -26.79
N LYS A 223 8.31 2.70 -27.48
CA LYS A 223 7.55 3.82 -26.89
C LYS A 223 6.14 3.41 -26.45
N SER A 224 5.52 2.44 -27.13
CA SER A 224 4.20 1.94 -26.77
C SER A 224 4.14 1.26 -25.41
N GLU A 225 5.29 0.80 -24.89
CA GLU A 225 5.41 0.11 -23.60
C GLU A 225 6.04 1.03 -22.52
N GLY A 226 6.42 2.26 -22.87
CA GLY A 226 7.10 3.17 -21.94
C GLY A 226 6.20 3.69 -20.81
N ILE A 227 6.81 4.40 -19.88
CA ILE A 227 6.08 5.25 -18.94
C ILE A 227 5.45 6.40 -19.72
N MET A 228 4.14 6.55 -19.61
CA MET A 228 3.35 7.54 -20.34
C MET A 228 2.66 8.50 -19.37
N PHE A 229 2.76 9.79 -19.66
CA PHE A 229 2.06 10.86 -18.95
C PHE A 229 0.99 11.45 -19.85
N GLY A 230 -0.28 11.31 -19.45
CA GLY A 230 -1.44 11.67 -20.28
C GLY A 230 -1.85 10.59 -21.27
N ASP A 231 -2.81 10.91 -22.13
CA ASP A 231 -3.34 10.00 -23.16
C ASP A 231 -3.35 10.58 -24.59
N GLY A 232 -2.95 11.83 -24.76
CA GLY A 232 -2.96 12.52 -26.05
C GLY A 232 -4.34 12.78 -26.64
N THR A 233 -5.42 12.63 -25.86
CA THR A 233 -6.80 12.84 -26.34
C THR A 233 -7.46 14.07 -25.72
N SER A 234 -7.16 14.37 -24.46
CA SER A 234 -7.72 15.52 -23.75
C SER A 234 -6.73 16.07 -22.73
N SER A 235 -6.60 17.40 -22.67
CA SER A 235 -5.81 18.08 -21.65
C SER A 235 -6.30 17.81 -20.22
N PHE A 236 -7.54 17.34 -20.06
CA PHE A 236 -8.07 16.88 -18.77
C PHE A 236 -7.33 15.65 -18.23
N ASN A 237 -6.79 14.82 -19.13
CA ASN A 237 -6.10 13.58 -18.80
C ASN A 237 -4.59 13.77 -18.60
N ASN A 238 -4.05 14.97 -18.87
CA ASN A 238 -2.64 15.26 -18.68
C ASN A 238 -2.25 15.18 -17.19
N LEU A 239 -1.18 14.43 -16.92
CA LEU A 239 -0.51 14.43 -15.62
C LEU A 239 0.25 15.75 -15.42
N ASN A 240 0.09 16.38 -14.27
CA ASN A 240 0.87 17.56 -13.93
C ASN A 240 2.16 17.15 -13.21
N ILE A 241 3.31 17.51 -13.78
CA ILE A 241 4.62 17.18 -13.20
C ILE A 241 5.15 18.40 -12.44
N VAL A 242 5.44 18.22 -11.16
CA VAL A 242 5.97 19.27 -10.28
C VAL A 242 7.33 18.85 -9.76
N ILE A 243 8.39 19.49 -10.23
CA ILE A 243 9.75 19.30 -9.71
C ILE A 243 10.01 20.39 -8.67
N THR A 244 10.26 19.98 -7.43
CA THR A 244 10.54 20.92 -6.33
C THR A 244 11.94 21.54 -6.46
N PRO A 245 12.22 22.67 -5.78
CA PRO A 245 13.55 23.30 -5.85
C PRO A 245 14.66 22.33 -5.47
N ALA A 246 15.72 22.28 -6.29
CA ALA A 246 16.88 21.38 -6.14
C ALA A 246 16.60 19.87 -6.32
N ALA A 247 15.38 19.48 -6.70
CA ALA A 247 15.07 18.12 -7.10
C ALA A 247 15.50 17.82 -8.54
N THR A 248 15.77 16.55 -8.81
CA THR A 248 16.13 16.05 -10.15
C THR A 248 15.30 14.81 -10.44
N LEU A 249 14.78 14.71 -11.67
CA LEU A 249 14.18 13.50 -12.20
C LEU A 249 15.05 12.96 -13.33
N GLU A 250 15.57 11.75 -13.18
CA GLU A 250 16.40 11.08 -14.20
C GLU A 250 15.67 9.88 -14.78
N LEU A 251 15.67 9.74 -16.10
CA LEU A 251 15.28 8.50 -16.77
C LEU A 251 16.52 7.61 -16.86
N GLU A 252 16.58 6.54 -16.07
CA GLU A 252 17.75 5.64 -16.04
C GLU A 252 17.76 4.66 -17.21
N SER A 253 16.59 4.15 -17.60
CA SER A 253 16.45 3.24 -18.74
C SER A 253 15.03 3.26 -19.34
N GLY A 254 14.93 2.78 -20.58
CA GLY A 254 13.67 2.59 -21.30
C GLY A 254 13.13 3.85 -21.96
N PHE A 255 11.80 3.99 -21.98
CA PHE A 255 11.11 5.06 -22.69
C PHE A 255 10.22 5.86 -21.75
N LEU A 256 10.31 7.19 -21.87
CA LEU A 256 9.34 8.14 -21.31
C LEU A 256 8.58 8.79 -22.46
N VAL A 257 7.25 8.80 -22.37
CA VAL A 257 6.34 9.35 -23.37
C VAL A 257 5.48 10.42 -22.72
N GLN A 258 5.57 11.64 -23.23
CA GLN A 258 4.60 12.68 -22.95
C GLN A 258 3.50 12.58 -24.01
N ALA A 259 2.25 12.35 -23.60
CA ALA A 259 1.09 12.26 -24.48
C ALA A 259 0.17 13.45 -24.22
N ASP A 260 0.52 14.58 -24.82
CA ASP A 260 -0.26 15.82 -24.74
C ASP A 260 -1.32 15.88 -25.84
N ALA A 261 -2.50 16.37 -25.49
CA ALA A 261 -3.62 16.63 -26.40
C ALA A 261 -3.58 18.04 -27.00
#